data_AF-A0A1I0GGG5-F1
#
_entry.id   AF-A0A1I0GGG5-F1
#
_cell.length_a   1.000
_cell.length_b   1.000
_cell.length_c   1.000
_cell.angle_alpha   90.00
_cell.angle_beta   90.00
_cell.angle_gamma   90.00
#
_symmetry.space_group_name_H-M   'P 1'
#
loop_
_entity.id
_entity.type
_entity.pdbx_description
1 polymer ?
#
loop_
_entity_poly.entity_id
_entity_poly.type
_entity_poly.pdbx_seq_one_letter_code
_entity_poly.pdbx_strand_id
1 'polypeptide(L)'
;MTGIEVALYIFKNGIDNDIIGLTDQGVINIMKKKLEKFNEEAKLRDMYYKRDLNRAANESEKQEIYEKGKIEGKAEGRIEGRVEGELKNTINFIEVRYGIRDEEWISSLNEKQLKAIKKIIFEEDDYEKFKQQIEKIHE
;
A
#
# COMPACT_ATOMS: atom_id res chain seq x y z
N MET A 1 -5.10 32.83 57.37
CA MET A 1 -5.13 31.59 56.59
C MET A 1 -3.87 30.80 56.87
N THR A 2 -3.99 29.51 57.09
CA THR A 2 -2.87 28.57 57.15
C THR A 2 -2.29 28.35 55.75
N GLY A 3 -1.05 27.86 55.65
CA GLY A 3 -0.41 27.59 54.35
C GLY A 3 -1.18 26.57 53.47
N ILE A 4 -1.98 25.69 54.09
CA ILE A 4 -2.83 24.71 53.39
C ILE A 4 -4.06 25.39 52.78
N GLU A 5 -4.73 26.26 53.55
CA GLU A 5 -5.91 27.01 53.06
C GLU A 5 -5.54 27.90 51.87
N VAL A 6 -4.37 28.52 51.94
CA VAL A 6 -3.76 29.27 50.84
C VAL A 6 -3.57 28.41 49.59
N ALA A 7 -2.96 27.23 49.73
CA ALA A 7 -2.67 26.36 48.59
C ALA A 7 -3.96 25.87 47.91
N LEU A 8 -5.00 25.55 48.69
CA LEU A 8 -6.31 25.17 48.20
C LEU A 8 -7.01 26.32 47.46
N TYR A 9 -6.90 27.55 47.97
CA TYR A 9 -7.44 28.74 47.32
C TYR A 9 -6.78 29.00 45.97
N ILE A 10 -5.45 28.91 45.89
CA ILE A 10 -4.68 29.04 44.64
C ILE A 10 -5.07 27.96 43.63
N PHE A 11 -5.26 26.73 44.08
CA PHE A 11 -5.64 25.64 43.18
C PHE A 11 -7.03 25.87 42.55
N LYS A 12 -7.97 26.46 43.30
CA LYS A 12 -9.33 26.73 42.82
C LYS A 12 -9.44 27.97 41.95
N ASN A 13 -8.69 29.03 42.26
CA ASN A 13 -8.85 30.36 41.64
C ASN A 13 -7.67 30.78 40.74
N GLY A 14 -6.57 30.02 40.70
CA GLY A 14 -5.34 30.37 39.98
C GLY A 14 -4.38 31.22 40.81
N ILE A 15 -3.26 31.64 40.21
CA ILE A 15 -2.32 32.61 40.81
C ILE A 15 -2.54 33.95 40.09
N ASP A 16 -3.19 34.89 40.74
CA ASP A 16 -3.42 36.25 40.25
C ASP A 16 -2.68 37.30 41.11
N ASN A 17 -2.71 38.57 40.70
CA ASN A 17 -1.98 39.65 41.36
C ASN A 17 -2.46 39.92 42.80
N ASP A 18 -3.74 39.68 43.09
CA ASP A 18 -4.33 39.90 44.42
C ASP A 18 -3.90 38.79 45.39
N ILE A 19 -3.74 37.56 44.90
CA ILE A 19 -3.19 36.42 45.65
C ILE A 19 -1.72 36.64 46.01
N ILE A 20 -0.91 37.21 45.13
CA ILE A 20 0.54 37.40 45.36
C ILE A 20 0.81 38.36 46.53
N GLY A 21 -0.06 39.36 46.75
CA GLY A 21 0.07 40.34 47.83
C GLY A 21 -0.42 39.87 49.21
N LEU A 22 -1.31 38.87 49.27
CA LEU A 22 -2.01 38.44 50.50
C LEU A 22 -1.40 37.19 51.17
N THR A 23 -0.37 36.60 50.56
CA THR A 23 -0.07 35.17 50.74
C THR A 23 1.42 34.88 50.96
N ASP A 24 1.73 33.83 51.72
CA ASP A 24 3.10 33.33 51.94
C ASP A 24 3.80 33.02 50.60
N GLN A 25 4.90 33.75 50.34
CA GLN A 25 5.72 33.62 49.14
C GLN A 25 6.28 32.20 48.96
N GLY A 26 6.49 31.45 50.04
CA GLY A 26 6.91 30.05 50.00
C GLY A 26 5.87 29.16 49.31
N VAL A 27 4.60 29.32 49.67
CA VAL A 27 3.49 28.55 49.09
C VAL A 27 3.27 28.93 47.62
N ILE A 28 3.34 30.22 47.29
CA ILE A 28 3.24 30.71 45.90
C ILE A 28 4.34 30.11 45.03
N ASN A 29 5.60 30.12 45.49
CA ASN A 29 6.72 29.58 44.72
C ASN A 29 6.59 28.06 44.49
N ILE A 30 6.11 27.32 45.48
CA ILE A 30 5.83 25.88 45.33
C ILE A 30 4.72 25.65 44.30
N MET A 31 3.64 26.44 44.35
CA MET A 31 2.52 26.31 43.42
C MET A 31 2.90 26.65 41.98
N LYS A 32 3.69 27.71 41.75
CA LYS A 32 4.24 28.04 40.41
C LYS A 32 5.07 26.89 39.84
N LYS A 33 6.01 26.34 40.63
CA LYS A 33 6.85 25.21 40.21
C LYS A 33 6.04 23.95 39.88
N LYS A 34 4.96 23.68 40.63
CA LYS A 34 4.08 22.53 40.34
C LYS A 34 3.25 22.75 39.08
N LEU A 35 2.75 23.96 38.85
CA LEU A 35 1.97 24.29 37.66
C LEU A 35 2.82 24.21 36.39
N GLU A 36 4.07 24.71 36.43
CA GLU A 36 5.03 24.58 35.33
C GLU A 36 5.29 23.11 34.99
N LYS A 37 5.61 22.28 35.99
CA LYS A 37 5.81 20.83 35.80
C LYS A 37 4.57 20.15 35.21
N PHE A 38 3.38 20.47 35.72
CA PHE A 38 2.13 19.90 35.20
C PHE A 38 1.90 20.25 33.72
N ASN A 39 2.19 21.49 33.33
CA ASN A 39 2.08 21.94 31.94
C ASN A 39 3.12 21.30 31.03
N GLU A 40 4.36 21.12 31.49
CA GLU A 40 5.40 20.38 30.78
C GLU A 40 4.98 18.92 30.55
N GLU A 41 4.50 18.24 31.60
CA GLU A 41 4.00 16.87 31.49
C GLU A 41 2.80 16.74 30.54
N ALA A 42 1.88 17.71 30.55
CA ALA A 42 0.74 17.71 29.63
C ALA A 42 1.18 17.86 28.16
N LYS A 43 2.14 18.75 27.88
CA LYS A 43 2.73 18.90 26.54
C LYS A 43 3.47 17.64 26.11
N LEU A 44 4.21 17.01 27.03
CA LEU A 44 4.90 15.75 26.76
C LEU A 44 3.90 14.64 26.41
N ARG A 45 2.81 14.50 27.16
CA ARG A 45 1.75 13.52 26.86
C ARG A 45 1.11 13.74 25.48
N ASP A 46 0.78 14.99 25.13
CA ASP A 46 0.24 15.32 23.81
C ASP A 46 1.23 15.00 22.69
N MET A 47 2.53 15.26 22.91
CA MET A 47 3.58 14.92 21.96
C MET A 47 3.72 13.41 21.76
N TYR A 48 3.68 12.62 22.84
CA TYR A 48 3.68 11.15 22.75
C TYR A 48 2.47 10.64 21.98
N TYR A 49 1.28 11.13 22.30
CA TYR A 49 0.05 10.75 21.62
C TYR A 49 0.10 11.04 20.11
N LYS A 50 0.52 12.25 19.72
CA LYS A 50 0.71 12.61 18.31
C LYS A 50 1.75 11.73 17.62
N ARG A 51 2.86 11.42 18.30
CA ARG A 51 3.90 10.54 17.75
C ARG A 51 3.37 9.13 17.52
N ASP A 52 2.61 8.59 18.45
CA ASP A 52 2.04 7.25 18.35
C ASP A 52 0.98 7.17 17.25
N LEU A 53 0.15 8.22 17.10
CA LEU A 53 -0.78 8.35 15.97
C LEU A 53 -0.05 8.38 14.63
N ASN A 54 1.01 9.19 14.51
CA ASN A 54 1.80 9.27 13.28
C ASN A 54 2.47 7.93 12.96
N ARG A 55 2.94 7.21 13.99
CA ARG A 55 3.52 5.88 13.82
C ARG A 55 2.48 4.90 13.30
N ALA A 56 1.29 4.87 13.90
CA ALA A 56 0.20 3.99 13.48
C ALA A 56 -0.25 4.30 12.05
N ALA A 57 -0.36 5.58 11.68
CA ALA A 57 -0.69 6.01 10.32
C ALA A 57 0.36 5.53 9.30
N ASN A 58 1.64 5.75 9.60
CA ASN A 58 2.74 5.31 8.72
C ASN A 58 2.80 3.78 8.58
N GLU A 59 2.54 3.03 9.66
CA GLU A 59 2.49 1.57 9.64
C GLU A 59 1.29 1.08 8.80
N SER A 60 0.13 1.72 8.93
CA SER A 60 -1.05 1.44 8.13
C SER A 60 -0.83 1.72 6.64
N GLU A 61 -0.24 2.85 6.30
CA GLU A 61 0.06 3.22 4.90
C GLU A 61 1.04 2.21 4.26
N LYS A 62 2.10 1.82 5.00
CA LYS A 62 3.03 0.79 4.52
C LYS A 62 2.33 -0.54 4.27
N GLN A 63 1.41 -0.92 5.14
CA GLN A 63 0.65 -2.16 4.99
C GLN A 63 -0.26 -2.10 3.76
N GLU A 64 -0.97 -0.99 3.55
CA GLU A 64 -1.82 -0.78 2.38
C GLU A 64 -1.02 -0.85 1.07
N ILE A 65 0.13 -0.16 1.01
CA ILE A 65 1.02 -0.21 -0.16
C ILE A 65 1.49 -1.64 -0.44
N TYR A 66 1.88 -2.37 0.60
CA TYR A 66 2.30 -3.77 0.46
C TYR A 66 1.18 -4.67 -0.05
N GLU A 67 -0.03 -4.54 0.51
CA GLU A 67 -1.19 -5.34 0.10
C GLU A 67 -1.61 -5.04 -1.33
N LYS A 68 -1.61 -3.75 -1.70
CA LYS A 68 -1.88 -3.31 -3.06
C LYS A 68 -0.87 -3.90 -4.05
N GLY A 69 0.42 -3.77 -3.76
CA GLY A 69 1.48 -4.35 -4.60
C GLY A 69 1.38 -5.88 -4.73
N LYS A 70 0.97 -6.57 -3.65
CA LYS A 70 0.74 -8.02 -3.69
C LYS A 70 -0.47 -8.41 -4.56
N ILE A 71 -1.53 -7.59 -4.57
CA ILE A 71 -2.70 -7.81 -5.43
C ILE A 71 -2.34 -7.56 -6.89
N GLU A 72 -1.69 -6.44 -7.18
CA GLU A 72 -1.25 -6.05 -8.52
C GLU A 72 -0.32 -7.12 -9.11
N GLY A 73 0.74 -7.51 -8.39
CA GLY A 73 1.68 -8.54 -8.86
C GLY A 73 1.03 -9.91 -9.08
N LYS A 74 0.02 -10.29 -8.27
CA LYS A 74 -0.76 -11.53 -8.51
C LYS A 74 -1.65 -11.42 -9.74
N ALA A 75 -2.20 -10.25 -10.01
CA ALA A 75 -3.05 -10.01 -11.19
C ALA A 75 -2.20 -10.05 -12.47
N GLU A 76 -1.09 -9.32 -12.50
CA GLU A 76 -0.13 -9.30 -13.61
C GLU A 76 0.40 -10.71 -13.90
N GLY A 77 0.92 -11.40 -12.87
CA GLY A 77 1.44 -12.76 -13.05
C GLY A 77 0.38 -13.78 -13.52
N ARG A 78 -0.90 -13.60 -13.15
CA ARG A 78 -1.99 -14.43 -13.68
C ARG A 78 -2.25 -14.15 -15.17
N ILE A 79 -2.18 -12.89 -15.59
CA ILE A 79 -2.38 -12.50 -16.99
C ILE A 79 -1.21 -13.03 -17.82
N GLU A 80 0.03 -12.76 -17.43
CA GLU A 80 1.24 -13.24 -18.11
C GLU A 80 1.25 -14.77 -18.21
N GLY A 81 1.02 -15.47 -17.08
CA GLY A 81 0.98 -16.92 -17.07
C GLY A 81 -0.14 -17.51 -17.94
N ARG A 82 -1.28 -16.83 -18.08
CA ARG A 82 -2.34 -17.25 -19.01
C ARG A 82 -1.91 -17.07 -20.46
N VAL A 83 -1.29 -15.93 -20.79
CA VAL A 83 -0.80 -15.64 -22.16
C VAL A 83 0.28 -16.65 -22.55
N GLU A 84 1.29 -16.86 -21.69
CA GLU A 84 2.34 -17.86 -21.91
C GLU A 84 1.77 -19.27 -22.05
N GLY A 85 0.79 -19.62 -21.21
CA GLY A 85 0.09 -20.91 -21.28
C GLY A 85 -0.68 -21.10 -22.59
N GLU A 86 -1.36 -20.06 -23.08
CA GLU A 86 -2.06 -20.10 -24.36
C GLU A 86 -1.10 -20.20 -25.56
N LEU A 87 0.03 -19.51 -25.53
CA LEU A 87 1.09 -19.66 -26.54
C LEU A 87 1.66 -21.08 -26.55
N LYS A 88 2.01 -21.61 -25.37
CA LYS A 88 2.52 -22.98 -25.24
C LYS A 88 1.53 -24.04 -25.72
N ASN A 89 0.25 -23.86 -25.41
CA ASN A 89 -0.80 -24.74 -25.92
C ASN A 89 -0.90 -24.67 -27.46
N THR A 90 -0.76 -23.48 -28.03
CA THR A 90 -0.78 -23.28 -29.49
C THR A 90 0.40 -24.00 -30.16
N ILE A 91 1.60 -23.87 -29.60
CA ILE A 91 2.80 -24.60 -30.03
C ILE A 91 2.55 -26.11 -29.99
N ASN A 92 2.03 -26.63 -28.88
CA ASN A 92 1.75 -28.06 -28.73
C ASN A 92 0.73 -28.57 -29.76
N PHE A 93 -0.32 -27.79 -30.08
CA PHE A 93 -1.29 -28.20 -31.08
C PHE A 93 -0.67 -28.33 -32.47
N ILE A 94 0.20 -27.38 -32.85
CA ILE A 94 0.91 -27.39 -34.13
C ILE A 94 1.89 -28.57 -34.19
N GLU A 95 2.63 -28.82 -33.10
CA GLU A 95 3.55 -29.96 -32.99
C GLU A 95 2.81 -31.29 -33.12
N VAL A 96 1.67 -31.46 -32.44
CA VAL A 96 0.86 -32.67 -32.55
C VAL A 96 0.27 -32.85 -33.94
N ARG A 97 -0.17 -31.76 -34.59
CA ARG A 97 -0.84 -31.81 -35.89
C ARG A 97 0.13 -32.07 -37.04
N TYR A 98 1.24 -31.35 -37.07
CA TYR A 98 2.18 -31.33 -38.21
C TYR A 98 3.53 -31.98 -37.90
N GLY A 99 3.81 -32.33 -36.64
CA GLY A 99 5.12 -32.84 -36.22
C GLY A 99 6.22 -31.79 -36.19
N ILE A 100 5.86 -30.50 -36.24
CA ILE A 100 6.79 -29.36 -36.36
C ILE A 100 6.58 -28.41 -35.18
N ARG A 101 7.69 -27.97 -34.58
CA ARG A 101 7.70 -27.00 -33.49
C ARG A 101 8.51 -25.77 -33.88
N ASP A 102 7.81 -24.68 -34.17
CA ASP A 102 8.39 -23.40 -34.61
C ASP A 102 7.96 -22.27 -33.66
N GLU A 103 8.66 -22.17 -32.53
CA GLU A 103 8.33 -21.21 -31.46
C GLU A 103 8.62 -19.77 -31.85
N GLU A 104 9.66 -19.54 -32.66
CA GLU A 104 10.04 -18.22 -33.14
C GLU A 104 8.96 -17.63 -34.03
N TRP A 105 8.43 -18.43 -34.96
CA TRP A 105 7.32 -17.99 -35.81
C TRP A 105 6.08 -17.68 -34.98
N ILE A 106 5.67 -18.58 -34.07
CA ILE A 106 4.46 -18.37 -33.26
C ILE A 106 4.59 -17.12 -32.38
N SER A 107 5.78 -16.86 -31.83
CA SER A 107 6.06 -15.67 -31.02
C SER A 107 6.07 -14.37 -31.84
N SER A 108 6.25 -14.46 -33.17
CA SER A 108 6.21 -13.30 -34.08
C SER A 108 4.79 -12.90 -34.50
N LEU A 109 3.79 -13.74 -34.24
CA LEU A 109 2.41 -13.52 -34.67
C LEU A 109 1.66 -12.54 -33.77
N ASN A 110 0.78 -11.74 -34.37
CA ASN A 110 -0.12 -10.86 -33.64
C ASN A 110 -1.34 -11.62 -33.05
N GLU A 111 -2.13 -10.93 -32.22
CA GLU A 111 -3.26 -11.55 -31.51
C GLU A 111 -4.34 -12.12 -32.45
N LYS A 112 -4.61 -11.47 -33.59
CA LYS A 112 -5.59 -11.96 -34.57
C LYS A 112 -5.11 -13.24 -35.25
N GLN A 113 -3.83 -13.28 -35.62
CA GLN A 113 -3.18 -14.45 -36.19
C GLN A 113 -3.20 -15.63 -35.21
N LEU A 114 -2.81 -15.42 -33.95
CA LEU A 114 -2.85 -16.44 -32.91
C LEU A 114 -4.27 -17.00 -32.67
N LYS A 115 -5.29 -16.14 -32.70
CA LYS A 115 -6.69 -16.57 -32.61
C LYS A 115 -7.13 -17.41 -33.81
N ALA A 116 -6.67 -17.06 -35.01
CA ALA A 116 -7.01 -17.77 -36.24
C ALA A 116 -6.39 -19.18 -36.31
N ILE A 117 -5.23 -19.40 -35.69
CA ILE A 117 -4.57 -20.72 -35.61
C ILE A 117 -5.55 -21.79 -35.14
N LYS A 118 -6.26 -21.54 -34.02
CA LYS A 118 -7.19 -22.51 -33.42
C LYS A 118 -8.32 -22.93 -34.36
N LYS A 119 -8.60 -22.14 -35.40
CA LYS A 119 -9.59 -22.48 -36.43
C LYS A 119 -8.94 -23.21 -37.61
N ILE A 120 -7.90 -22.62 -38.19
CA ILE A 120 -7.31 -23.09 -39.45
C ILE A 120 -6.55 -24.40 -39.28
N ILE A 121 -5.98 -24.68 -38.10
CA ILE A 121 -5.22 -25.91 -37.82
C ILE A 121 -6.03 -27.20 -38.04
N PHE A 122 -7.35 -27.11 -37.92
CA PHE A 122 -8.27 -28.24 -38.14
C PHE A 122 -8.79 -28.31 -39.59
N GLU A 123 -8.56 -27.27 -40.40
CA GLU A 123 -9.04 -27.17 -41.78
C GLU A 123 -7.95 -27.49 -42.81
N GLU A 124 -6.68 -27.18 -42.52
CA GLU A 124 -5.55 -27.38 -43.43
C GLU A 124 -4.59 -28.48 -42.92
N ASP A 125 -4.34 -29.49 -43.75
CA ASP A 125 -3.44 -30.62 -43.43
C ASP A 125 -1.97 -30.31 -43.77
N ASP A 126 -1.72 -29.37 -44.68
CA ASP A 126 -0.37 -28.98 -45.11
C ASP A 126 0.17 -27.79 -44.29
N TYR A 127 1.32 -27.97 -43.63
CA TYR A 127 1.90 -26.95 -42.75
C TYR A 127 2.24 -25.64 -43.47
N GLU A 128 2.77 -25.71 -44.69
CA GLU A 128 3.17 -24.52 -45.45
C GLU A 128 1.96 -23.71 -45.89
N LYS A 129 0.89 -24.37 -46.34
CA LYS A 129 -0.39 -23.70 -46.63
C LYS A 129 -1.02 -23.11 -45.38
N PHE A 130 -0.99 -23.83 -44.26
CA PHE A 130 -1.48 -23.34 -42.97
C PHE A 130 -0.76 -22.05 -42.57
N LYS A 131 0.59 -22.05 -42.60
CA LYS A 131 1.43 -20.89 -42.28
C LYS A 131 1.12 -19.69 -43.17
N GLN A 132 1.03 -19.90 -44.48
CA GLN A 132 0.67 -18.84 -45.43
C GLN A 132 -0.73 -18.25 -45.20
N GLN A 133 -1.71 -19.06 -44.81
CA GLN A 133 -3.05 -18.56 -44.51
C GLN A 133 -3.05 -17.67 -43.27
N ILE A 134 -2.26 -18.01 -42.24
CA ILE A 134 -2.10 -17.20 -41.03
C ILE A 134 -1.39 -15.88 -41.36
N GLU A 135 -0.32 -15.90 -42.15
CA GLU A 135 0.43 -14.69 -42.53
C GLU A 135 -0.37 -13.70 -43.38
N LYS A 136 -1.35 -14.19 -44.14
CA LYS A 136 -2.29 -13.33 -44.91
C LYS A 136 -3.29 -12.58 -44.03
N ILE A 137 -3.40 -12.93 -42.76
CA ILE A 137 -4.29 -12.21 -41.82
C ILE A 137 -3.56 -10.96 -41.35
N HIS A 138 -4.06 -9.82 -41.81
CA HIS A 138 -3.62 -8.51 -41.38
C HIS A 138 -4.42 -8.00 -40.16
N GLU A 139 -3.84 -7.00 -39.50
CA GLU A 139 -4.35 -6.39 -38.27
C GLU A 139 -5.70 -5.70 -38.41
#